data_AF-A0A8H3ZZ76-F1
#
_entry.id   AF-A0A8H3ZZ76-F1
#
_cell.length_a   1.000
_cell.length_b   1.000
_cell.length_c   1.000
_cell.angle_alpha   90.00
_cell.angle_beta   90.00
_cell.angle_gamma   90.00
#
_symmetry.space_group_name_H-M   'P 1'
#
loop_
_entity.id
_entity.type
_entity.pdbx_description
1 polymer ?
#
loop_
_entity_poly.entity_id
_entity_poly.type
_entity_poly.pdbx_seq_one_letter_code
_entity_poly.pdbx_strand_id
1 'polypeptide(L)'
;MDKMDIKMPNISEIQKLDVEELARSTNKSLNAFFLYRKEFTKRAIASGMKIKMTELSKKAGNSWKNESKKVKKAYAEVSKRVDDLLQKRRQEKKTYEIIYDTNMEKVPQEPEPIDNQVPLQSFPPEETILSLSVDDITYLCSIGINANIALTPHQFYLSN
;
A
#
# COMPACT_ATOMS: atom_id res chain seq x y z
N MET A 1 -25.64 -25.62 -5.64
CA MET A 1 -24.92 -24.48 -5.04
C MET A 1 -25.41 -23.23 -5.72
N ASP A 2 -26.13 -22.39 -4.99
CA ASP A 2 -26.79 -21.22 -5.55
C ASP A 2 -25.72 -20.22 -6.03
N LYS A 3 -25.78 -19.85 -7.31
CA LYS A 3 -24.80 -18.98 -7.94
C LYS A 3 -25.18 -17.54 -7.58
N MET A 4 -24.80 -17.11 -6.38
CA MET A 4 -25.04 -15.72 -5.97
C MET A 4 -24.12 -14.79 -6.77
N ASP A 5 -24.71 -14.11 -7.75
CA ASP A 5 -24.03 -13.08 -8.53
C ASP A 5 -23.95 -11.79 -7.70
N ILE A 6 -22.71 -11.32 -7.45
CA ILE A 6 -22.48 -10.07 -6.71
C ILE A 6 -22.95 -8.91 -7.59
N LYS A 7 -24.02 -8.26 -7.17
CA LYS A 7 -24.53 -7.07 -7.86
C LYS A 7 -23.57 -5.89 -7.64
N MET A 8 -22.84 -5.51 -8.67
CA MET A 8 -21.96 -4.34 -8.65
C MET A 8 -22.76 -3.02 -8.66
N PRO A 9 -22.18 -1.92 -8.13
CA PRO A 9 -22.85 -0.63 -8.14
C PRO A 9 -23.03 -0.10 -9.55
N ASN A 10 -24.13 0.63 -9.75
CA ASN A 10 -24.32 1.42 -10.96
C ASN A 10 -23.41 2.66 -10.96
N ILE A 11 -23.32 3.35 -12.10
CA ILE A 11 -22.45 4.51 -12.29
C ILE A 11 -22.73 5.62 -11.27
N SER A 12 -24.01 5.88 -10.97
CA SER A 12 -24.40 6.92 -10.00
C SER A 12 -23.99 6.55 -8.57
N GLU A 13 -24.03 5.27 -8.21
CA GLU A 13 -23.50 4.78 -6.92
C GLU A 13 -21.96 4.92 -6.88
N ILE A 14 -21.26 4.58 -7.97
CA ILE A 14 -19.80 4.69 -8.06
C ILE A 14 -19.34 6.15 -7.86
N GLN A 15 -20.04 7.10 -8.49
CA GLN A 15 -19.69 8.52 -8.38
C GLN A 15 -19.83 9.08 -6.96
N LYS A 16 -20.73 8.48 -6.16
CA LYS A 16 -21.02 8.86 -4.77
C LYS A 16 -20.14 8.13 -3.73
N LEU A 17 -19.18 7.31 -4.16
CA LEU A 17 -18.24 6.69 -3.24
C LEU A 17 -17.51 7.75 -2.41
N ASP A 18 -17.40 7.50 -1.11
CA ASP A 18 -16.71 8.39 -0.17
C ASP A 18 -15.19 8.38 -0.44
N VAL A 19 -14.72 9.44 -1.10
CA VAL A 19 -13.31 9.65 -1.45
C VAL A 19 -12.44 9.72 -0.19
N GLU A 20 -12.96 10.24 0.91
CA GLU A 20 -12.27 10.42 2.18
C GLU A 20 -12.08 9.09 2.91
N GLU A 21 -13.11 8.24 2.94
CA GLU A 21 -13.01 6.85 3.42
C GLU A 21 -11.98 6.06 2.60
N LEU A 22 -12.01 6.18 1.28
CA LEU A 22 -11.07 5.51 0.39
C LEU A 22 -9.63 5.96 0.64
N ALA A 23 -9.39 7.26 0.72
CA ALA A 23 -8.07 7.85 0.97
C ALA A 23 -7.54 7.61 2.39
N ARG A 24 -8.40 7.36 3.38
CA ARG A 24 -7.97 6.97 4.74
C ARG A 24 -7.42 5.54 4.81
N SER A 25 -7.95 4.66 3.97
CA SER A 25 -7.56 3.24 3.97
C SER A 25 -6.20 2.95 3.31
N THR A 26 -5.53 3.96 2.74
CA THR A 26 -4.27 3.77 2.01
C THR A 26 -3.46 5.06 1.94
N ASN A 27 -2.14 4.93 2.04
CA ASN A 27 -1.21 6.02 1.77
C ASN A 27 -0.76 6.07 0.29
N LYS A 28 -1.13 5.08 -0.51
CA LYS A 28 -0.79 4.93 -1.94
C LYS A 28 -2.01 5.24 -2.81
N SER A 29 -1.74 5.65 -4.05
CA SER A 29 -2.78 5.83 -5.07
C SER A 29 -3.52 4.52 -5.32
N LEU A 30 -4.83 4.60 -5.53
CA LEU A 30 -5.66 3.43 -5.84
C LEU A 30 -6.06 3.50 -7.30
N ASN A 31 -5.59 2.55 -8.10
CA ASN A 31 -6.09 2.37 -9.46
C ASN A 31 -7.60 1.99 -9.41
N ALA A 32 -8.34 2.36 -10.46
CA ALA A 32 -9.73 1.98 -10.71
C ALA A 32 -10.05 0.51 -10.39
N PHE A 33 -9.17 -0.44 -10.77
CA PHE A 33 -9.39 -1.86 -10.47
C PHE A 33 -9.33 -2.17 -8.96
N PHE A 34 -8.46 -1.50 -8.19
CA PHE A 34 -8.40 -1.70 -6.75
C PHE A 34 -9.66 -1.20 -6.06
N LEU A 35 -10.18 -0.04 -6.49
CA LEU A 35 -11.47 0.47 -6.02
C LEU A 35 -12.60 -0.51 -6.34
N TYR A 36 -12.65 -1.01 -7.57
CA TYR A 36 -13.61 -2.01 -7.99
C TYR A 36 -13.54 -3.27 -7.13
N ARG A 37 -12.35 -3.82 -6.90
CA ARG A 37 -12.14 -5.02 -6.08
C ARG A 37 -12.52 -4.79 -4.62
N LYS A 38 -12.23 -3.61 -4.05
CA LYS A 38 -12.61 -3.27 -2.68
C LYS A 38 -14.13 -3.30 -2.52
N GLU A 39 -14.85 -2.68 -3.46
CA GLU A 39 -16.31 -2.65 -3.47
C GLU A 39 -16.91 -4.05 -3.71
N PHE A 40 -16.32 -4.82 -4.63
CA PHE A 40 -16.70 -6.22 -4.86
C PHE A 40 -16.56 -7.06 -3.59
N THR A 41 -15.44 -6.89 -2.86
CA THR A 41 -15.19 -7.57 -1.58
C THR A 41 -16.22 -7.17 -0.53
N LYS A 42 -16.47 -5.87 -0.38
CA LYS A 42 -17.45 -5.33 0.58
C LYS A 42 -18.84 -5.94 0.36
N ARG A 43 -19.28 -6.00 -0.89
CA ARG A 43 -20.58 -6.59 -1.26
C ARG A 43 -20.60 -8.10 -1.09
N ALA A 44 -19.52 -8.80 -1.43
CA ALA A 44 -19.42 -10.25 -1.22
C ALA A 44 -19.57 -10.62 0.27
N ILE A 45 -18.88 -9.89 1.15
CA ILE A 45 -18.97 -10.07 2.60
C ILE A 45 -20.38 -9.74 3.10
N ALA A 46 -20.97 -8.63 2.61
CA ALA A 46 -22.33 -8.23 2.98
C ALA A 46 -23.40 -9.26 2.53
N SER A 47 -23.17 -9.97 1.42
CA SER A 47 -24.00 -11.09 0.97
C SER A 47 -23.77 -12.38 1.78
N GLY A 48 -22.94 -12.36 2.82
CA GLY A 48 -22.67 -13.52 3.67
C GLY A 48 -21.72 -14.55 3.05
N MET A 49 -21.03 -14.23 1.95
CA MET A 49 -20.14 -15.18 1.29
C MET A 49 -18.82 -15.33 2.04
N LYS A 50 -18.57 -16.55 2.54
CA LYS A 50 -17.29 -16.97 3.11
C LYS A 50 -16.37 -17.50 2.00
N ILE A 51 -15.86 -16.60 1.16
CA ILE A 51 -14.97 -16.93 0.03
C ILE A 51 -13.53 -16.55 0.39
N LYS A 52 -12.57 -17.43 0.07
CA LYS A 52 -11.14 -17.12 0.23
C LYS A 52 -10.75 -15.92 -0.62
N MET A 53 -9.90 -15.03 -0.09
CA MET A 53 -9.49 -13.81 -0.79
C MET A 53 -8.91 -14.08 -2.19
N THR A 54 -8.17 -15.19 -2.36
CA THR A 54 -7.63 -15.61 -3.66
C THR A 54 -8.70 -15.84 -4.70
N GLU A 55 -9.80 -16.50 -4.33
CA GLU A 55 -10.95 -16.73 -5.22
C GLU A 55 -11.72 -15.45 -5.49
N LEU A 56 -11.90 -14.62 -4.46
CA LEU A 56 -12.58 -13.34 -4.58
C LEU A 56 -11.83 -12.40 -5.54
N SER A 57 -10.50 -12.42 -5.49
CA SER A 57 -9.62 -11.68 -6.41
C SER A 57 -9.79 -12.16 -7.86
N LYS A 58 -9.83 -13.48 -8.08
CA LYS A 58 -10.06 -14.08 -9.39
C LYS A 58 -11.44 -13.68 -9.93
N LYS A 59 -12.48 -13.78 -9.09
CA LYS A 59 -13.85 -13.39 -9.45
C LYS A 59 -13.95 -11.89 -9.79
N ALA A 60 -13.37 -11.03 -8.97
CA ALA A 60 -13.33 -9.59 -9.22
C ALA A 60 -12.59 -9.27 -10.54
N GLY A 61 -11.46 -9.95 -10.80
CA GLY A 61 -10.71 -9.79 -12.05
C GLY A 61 -11.51 -10.20 -13.28
N ASN A 62 -12.22 -11.34 -13.23
CA ASN A 62 -13.09 -11.78 -14.31
C ASN A 62 -14.27 -10.82 -14.53
N SER A 63 -14.89 -10.37 -13.44
CA SER A 63 -15.99 -9.40 -13.50
C SER A 63 -15.54 -8.06 -14.09
N TRP A 64 -14.37 -7.56 -13.68
CA TRP A 64 -13.78 -6.33 -14.22
C TRP A 64 -13.50 -6.43 -15.73
N LYS A 65 -13.04 -7.57 -16.23
CA LYS A 65 -12.80 -7.76 -17.68
C LYS A 65 -14.10 -7.56 -18.47
N ASN A 66 -15.19 -8.15 -17.99
CA ASN A 66 -16.51 -8.11 -18.63
C ASN A 66 -17.28 -6.80 -18.40
N GLU A 67 -16.81 -5.96 -17.50
CA GLU A 67 -17.47 -4.71 -17.14
C GLU A 67 -17.43 -3.66 -18.28
N SER A 68 -18.48 -2.84 -18.35
CA SER A 68 -18.65 -1.83 -19.38
C SER A 68 -17.58 -0.73 -19.31
N LYS A 69 -17.24 -0.14 -20.45
CA LYS A 69 -16.30 1.01 -20.51
C LYS A 69 -16.75 2.19 -19.64
N LYS A 70 -18.07 2.42 -19.54
CA LYS A 70 -18.64 3.51 -18.73
C LYS A 70 -18.38 3.31 -17.24
N VAL A 71 -18.56 2.09 -16.73
CA VAL A 71 -18.27 1.75 -15.33
C VAL A 71 -16.77 1.86 -15.06
N LYS A 72 -15.93 1.34 -15.95
CA LYS A 72 -14.46 1.49 -15.83
C LYS A 72 -14.02 2.95 -15.75
N LYS A 73 -14.62 3.80 -16.60
CA LYS A 73 -14.39 5.25 -16.58
C LYS A 73 -14.82 5.89 -15.26
N ALA A 74 -16.00 5.55 -14.73
CA ALA A 74 -16.47 6.07 -13.46
C ALA A 74 -15.52 5.73 -12.30
N TYR A 75 -15.01 4.48 -12.25
CA TYR A 75 -13.99 4.11 -11.26
C TYR A 75 -12.66 4.83 -11.47
N ALA A 76 -12.26 5.10 -12.71
CA ALA A 76 -11.06 5.90 -13.00
C ALA A 76 -11.21 7.36 -12.53
N GLU A 77 -12.39 7.96 -12.67
CA GLU A 77 -12.68 9.31 -12.16
C GLU A 77 -12.64 9.36 -10.63
N VAL A 78 -13.17 8.34 -9.94
CA VAL A 78 -13.05 8.22 -8.47
C VAL A 78 -11.60 8.03 -8.06
N SER A 79 -10.87 7.14 -8.73
CA SER A 79 -9.43 6.89 -8.51
C SER A 79 -8.61 8.18 -8.59
N LYS A 80 -8.84 8.98 -9.63
CA LYS A 80 -8.19 10.28 -9.78
C LYS A 80 -8.49 11.22 -8.61
N ARG A 81 -9.75 11.32 -8.18
CA ARG A 81 -10.14 12.16 -7.03
C ARG A 81 -9.45 11.73 -5.74
N VAL A 82 -9.32 10.42 -5.50
CA VAL A 82 -8.58 9.87 -4.35
C VAL A 82 -7.09 10.25 -4.44
N ASP A 83 -6.50 10.12 -5.63
CA ASP A 83 -5.08 10.42 -5.85
C ASP A 83 -4.78 11.91 -5.67
N ASP A 84 -5.62 12.80 -6.20
CA ASP A 84 -5.51 14.25 -6.04
C ASP A 84 -5.56 14.65 -4.55
N LEU A 85 -6.47 14.05 -3.79
CA LEU A 85 -6.59 14.26 -2.35
C LEU A 85 -5.34 13.78 -1.59
N LEU A 86 -4.83 12.60 -1.91
CA LEU A 86 -3.60 12.07 -1.31
C LEU A 86 -2.38 12.94 -1.65
N GLN A 87 -2.30 13.43 -2.88
CA GLN A 87 -1.25 14.34 -3.31
C GLN A 87 -1.30 15.65 -2.52
N LYS A 88 -2.49 16.25 -2.37
CA LYS A 88 -2.67 17.47 -1.57
C LYS A 88 -2.19 17.28 -0.13
N ARG A 89 -2.61 16.20 0.52
CA ARG A 89 -2.16 15.85 1.90
C ARG A 89 -0.64 15.66 1.98
N ARG A 90 0.00 15.12 0.94
CA ARG A 90 1.46 14.98 0.89
C ARG A 90 2.15 16.34 0.73
N GLN A 91 1.57 17.26 -0.04
CA GLN A 91 2.11 18.60 -0.21
C GLN A 91 2.01 19.42 1.08
N GLU A 92 0.87 19.37 1.77
CA GLU A 92 0.67 20.01 3.08
C GLU A 92 1.67 19.49 4.13
N LYS A 93 2.00 18.19 4.08
CA LYS A 93 3.04 17.59 4.94
C LYS A 93 4.48 17.91 4.52
N LYS A 94 4.74 18.51 3.36
CA LYS A 94 6.11 18.87 2.96
C LYS A 94 6.52 20.25 3.45
N THR A 95 5.60 21.02 4.01
CA THR A 95 5.82 22.40 4.48
C THR A 95 6.51 22.46 5.85
N TYR A 96 7.34 21.46 6.21
CA TYR A 96 8.24 21.57 7.35
C TYR A 96 9.55 22.20 6.84
N GLU A 97 9.95 23.32 7.45
CA GLU A 97 11.24 23.95 7.16
C GLU A 97 12.36 23.11 7.80
N ILE A 98 13.38 22.76 7.01
CA ILE A 98 14.63 22.22 7.56
C ILE A 98 15.34 23.38 8.25
N ILE A 99 15.15 23.50 9.56
CA ILE A 99 15.91 24.43 10.40
C ILE A 99 17.26 23.74 10.69
N TYR A 100 18.33 24.23 10.09
CA TYR A 100 19.68 23.85 10.46
C TYR A 100 20.09 24.64 11.71
N ASP A 101 20.56 23.94 12.75
CA ASP A 101 21.18 24.59 13.89
C ASP A 101 22.56 25.10 13.47
N THR A 102 22.74 26.42 13.47
CA THR A 102 24.03 27.06 13.14
C THR A 102 25.15 26.71 14.12
N ASN A 103 24.84 26.05 15.24
CA ASN A 103 25.82 25.56 16.22
C ASN A 103 26.24 24.10 16.00
N MET A 104 25.80 23.45 14.92
CA MET A 104 26.35 22.15 14.50
C MET A 104 27.82 22.36 14.12
N GLU A 105 28.72 22.07 15.05
CA GLU A 105 30.16 22.11 14.82
C GLU A 105 30.48 21.23 13.60
N LYS A 106 31.14 21.83 12.61
CA LYS A 106 31.51 21.17 11.36
C LYS A 106 32.35 19.95 11.71
N VAL A 107 31.75 18.76 11.62
CA VAL A 107 32.49 17.48 11.71
C VAL A 107 33.68 17.61 10.74
N PRO A 108 34.92 17.36 11.20
CA PRO A 108 36.09 17.42 10.34
C PRO A 108 35.82 16.62 9.08
N GLN A 109 36.00 17.24 7.91
CA GLN A 109 35.85 16.52 6.65
C GLN A 109 36.90 15.42 6.60
N GLU A 110 36.41 14.18 6.51
CA GLU A 110 37.22 13.00 6.18
C GLU A 110 37.95 13.28 4.86
N PRO A 111 39.27 12.99 4.77
CA PRO A 111 40.06 13.34 3.60
C PRO A 111 39.48 12.71 2.31
N GLU A 112 39.47 13.51 1.25
CA GLU A 112 39.02 13.13 -0.10
C GLU A 112 39.59 11.76 -0.55
N PRO A 113 38.80 10.94 -1.26
CA PRO A 113 39.23 9.61 -1.66
C PRO A 113 40.37 9.72 -2.67
N ILE A 114 41.56 9.26 -2.27
CA ILE A 114 42.68 9.02 -3.17
C ILE A 114 42.33 7.79 -4.00
N ASP A 115 42.23 7.99 -5.32
CA ASP A 115 41.99 6.96 -6.33
C ASP A 115 43.05 5.86 -6.25
N ASN A 116 42.73 4.79 -5.54
CA ASN A 116 43.45 3.52 -5.61
C ASN A 116 42.42 2.43 -5.87
N GLN A 117 42.37 1.97 -7.11
CA GLN A 117 41.54 0.85 -7.54
C GLN A 117 41.84 -0.39 -6.69
N VAL A 118 40.94 -0.72 -5.77
CA VAL A 118 40.94 -2.02 -5.09
C VAL A 118 40.14 -2.99 -5.97
N PRO A 119 40.70 -4.14 -6.38
CA PRO A 119 39.98 -5.11 -7.19
C PRO A 119 38.68 -5.58 -6.52
N LEU A 120 37.60 -5.66 -7.32
CA LEU A 120 36.29 -6.22 -6.93
C LEU A 120 36.49 -7.59 -6.27
N GLN A 121 36.35 -7.65 -4.94
CA GLN A 121 36.18 -8.91 -4.24
C GLN A 121 34.77 -9.43 -4.53
N SER A 122 34.69 -10.61 -5.13
CA SER A 122 33.43 -11.34 -5.34
C SER A 122 32.84 -11.72 -3.97
N PHE A 123 31.61 -11.28 -3.70
CA PHE A 123 30.86 -11.77 -2.54
C PHE A 123 30.53 -13.27 -2.73
N PRO A 124 30.70 -14.11 -1.69
CA PRO A 124 30.32 -15.51 -1.75
C PRO A 124 28.80 -15.66 -1.71
N PRO A 125 28.23 -16.75 -2.27
CA PRO A 125 26.80 -16.98 -2.23
C PRO A 125 26.36 -17.61 -0.91
N GLU A 126 25.14 -17.21 -0.55
CA GLU A 126 24.10 -17.94 0.20
C GLU A 126 23.86 -17.73 1.72
N GLU A 127 22.56 -17.51 1.98
CA GLU A 127 21.74 -17.90 3.15
C GLU A 127 21.96 -17.15 4.48
N THR A 128 20.99 -16.43 5.07
CA THR A 128 19.60 -16.80 5.36
C THR A 128 18.76 -15.53 5.61
N ILE A 129 17.72 -15.28 4.82
CA ILE A 129 16.65 -14.36 5.23
C ILE A 129 15.71 -15.16 6.11
N LEU A 130 15.54 -14.75 7.38
CA LEU A 130 14.55 -15.34 8.28
C LEU A 130 13.18 -15.34 7.59
N SER A 131 12.70 -16.53 7.22
CA SER A 131 11.41 -16.79 6.60
C SER A 131 10.30 -16.39 7.57
N LEU A 132 9.77 -15.18 7.44
CA LEU A 132 8.45 -14.85 7.96
C LEU A 132 7.42 -15.67 7.17
N SER A 133 6.59 -16.42 7.88
CA SER A 133 5.49 -17.18 7.31
C SER A 133 4.57 -16.25 6.51
N VAL A 134 4.10 -16.72 5.35
CA VAL A 134 3.16 -15.99 4.47
C VAL A 134 1.88 -15.60 5.22
N ASP A 135 1.55 -16.32 6.29
CA ASP A 135 0.37 -16.07 7.10
C ASP A 135 0.52 -14.82 8.00
N ASP A 136 1.73 -14.54 8.49
CA ASP A 136 1.99 -13.37 9.37
C ASP A 136 1.93 -12.05 8.60
N ILE A 137 2.40 -12.05 7.33
CA ILE A 137 2.32 -10.90 6.43
C ILE A 137 0.85 -10.62 6.04
N THR A 138 0.07 -11.68 5.90
CA THR A 138 -1.35 -11.59 5.52
C THR A 138 -2.20 -11.04 6.66
N TYR A 139 -1.88 -11.35 7.92
CA TYR A 139 -2.55 -10.81 9.09
C TYR A 139 -2.32 -9.30 9.26
N LEU A 140 -1.08 -8.82 9.14
CA LEU A 140 -0.75 -7.39 9.26
C LEU A 140 -1.42 -6.54 8.16
N CYS A 141 -1.52 -7.07 6.94
CA CYS A 141 -2.25 -6.40 5.86
C CYS A 141 -3.77 -6.37 6.09
N SER A 142 -4.32 -7.27 6.90
CA SER A 142 -5.75 -7.33 7.21
C SER A 142 -6.20 -6.27 8.23
N ILE A 143 -5.27 -5.74 9.03
CA ILE A 143 -5.52 -4.70 10.05
C ILE A 143 -4.95 -3.32 9.67
N GLY A 144 -4.42 -3.16 8.46
CA GLY A 144 -3.95 -1.87 7.94
C GLY A 144 -2.58 -1.42 8.47
N ILE A 145 -1.79 -2.32 9.06
CA ILE A 145 -0.43 -2.03 9.54
C ILE A 145 0.57 -2.30 8.41
N ASN A 146 1.41 -1.31 8.12
CA ASN A 146 2.51 -1.44 7.16
C ASN A 146 3.67 -2.19 7.82
N ALA A 147 4.07 -3.35 7.28
CA ALA A 147 5.11 -4.22 7.85
C ALA A 147 6.48 -3.52 8.02
N ASN A 148 6.69 -2.37 7.36
CA ASN A 148 7.91 -1.56 7.50
C ASN A 148 8.00 -0.76 8.80
N ILE A 149 6.96 -0.76 9.66
CA ILE A 149 6.98 -0.05 10.96
C ILE A 149 7.44 -0.98 12.11
N ALA A 150 7.58 -2.29 11.88
CA ALA A 150 8.06 -3.24 12.89
C ALA A 150 9.59 -3.39 12.94
N LEU A 151 10.34 -2.47 12.33
CA LEU A 151 11.81 -2.41 12.43
C LEU A 151 12.20 -1.21 13.30
N THR A 152 11.75 -1.22 14.56
CA THR A 152 12.48 -0.53 15.62
C THR A 152 13.01 -1.62 16.54
N PRO A 153 14.34 -1.83 16.62
CA PRO A 153 14.88 -2.68 17.67
C PRO A 153 14.54 -1.99 19.00
N HIS A 154 13.66 -2.63 19.75
CA HIS A 154 13.27 -2.23 21.08
C HIS A 154 14.52 -2.35 21.97
N GLN A 155 15.18 -1.21 22.18
CA GLN A 155 16.13 -1.01 23.26
C GLN A 155 15.38 -1.15 24.58
N PHE A 156 15.51 -2.29 25.26
CA PHE A 156 15.35 -2.36 26.71
C PHE A 156 16.48 -3.22 27.30
N TYR A 157 17.25 -2.57 28.18
CA TYR A 157 18.18 -3.15 29.13
C TYR A 157 17.47 -4.15 30.06
N LEU A 158 18.19 -5.20 30.52
CA LEU A 158 18.60 -5.39 31.92
C LEU A 158 19.28 -6.76 32.16
N SER A 159 20.47 -6.67 32.73
CA SER A 159 21.18 -7.53 33.72
C SER A 159 20.97 -9.05 33.74
N ASN A 160 22.06 -9.83 33.65
CA ASN A 160 23.00 -10.11 34.76
C ASN A 160 24.35 -10.56 34.21
#